data_AF-A0A960FY12-F1
#
_entry.id   AF-A0A960FY12-F1
#
_cell.length_a   1.000
_cell.length_b   1.000
_cell.length_c   1.000
_cell.angle_alpha   90.00
_cell.angle_beta   90.00
_cell.angle_gamma   90.00
#
_symmetry.space_group_name_H-M   'P 1'
#
loop_
_entity.id
_entity.type
_entity.pdbx_description
1 polymer ?
#
loop_
_entity_poly.entity_id
_entity_poly.type
_entity_poly.pdbx_seq_one_letter_code
_entity_poly.pdbx_strand_id
1 'polypeptide(L)'
;GTVFGIRDSEKLVEVDTLDLDLPISEHMLVFRYEDKPGVVGVVGQVLGDAGINIANMQVGRDAAGGLALIALTVDSAVDQPTVDAIAARIAAESGAAIDLV
;
A
#
# COMPACT_ATOMS: atom_id res chain seq x y z
N GLY A 1 -25.33 -15.62 -1.70
CA GLY A 1 -25.37 -16.32 -0.41
C GLY A 1 -23.96 -16.62 -0.04
N THR A 2 -23.43 -15.95 0.97
CA THR A 2 -22.00 -15.97 1.27
C THR A 2 -21.83 -16.48 2.69
N VAL A 3 -21.10 -17.58 2.82
CA VAL A 3 -20.87 -18.28 4.09
C VAL A 3 -19.74 -17.55 4.80
N PHE A 4 -20.05 -16.95 5.95
CA PHE A 4 -19.06 -16.41 6.87
C PHE A 4 -18.38 -17.58 7.60
N GLY A 5 -17.15 -17.89 7.20
CA GLY A 5 -16.25 -18.79 7.92
C GLY A 5 -15.46 -18.00 8.96
N ILE A 6 -15.54 -18.46 10.20
CA ILE A 6 -14.94 -17.86 11.40
C ILE A 6 -13.41 -17.86 11.27
N ARG A 7 -12.83 -16.72 10.91
CA ARG A 7 -11.46 -16.29 11.24
C ARG A 7 -11.47 -14.76 11.29
N ASP A 8 -11.44 -14.20 12.49
CA ASP A 8 -11.21 -12.77 12.74
C ASP A 8 -9.83 -12.39 12.19
N SER A 9 -9.77 -12.08 10.91
CA SER A 9 -8.72 -11.25 10.33
C SER A 9 -9.39 -9.93 10.01
N GLU A 10 -9.12 -8.90 10.80
CA GLU A 10 -9.52 -7.54 10.44
C GLU A 10 -8.91 -7.26 9.05
N LYS A 11 -9.75 -6.83 8.11
CA LYS A 11 -9.39 -6.53 6.72
C LYS A 11 -9.69 -5.08 6.47
N LEU A 12 -8.74 -4.35 5.90
CA LEU A 12 -8.99 -3.01 5.38
C LEU A 12 -9.84 -3.17 4.12
N VAL A 13 -11.12 -2.82 4.20
CA VAL A 13 -12.13 -3.11 3.16
C VAL A 13 -12.41 -1.95 2.21
N GLU A 14 -12.01 -0.71 2.54
CA GLU A 14 -12.26 0.44 1.67
C GLU A 14 -11.32 1.62 2.03
N VAL A 15 -10.55 2.09 1.05
CA VAL A 15 -9.86 3.39 1.12
C VAL A 15 -10.14 4.10 -0.20
N ASP A 16 -10.72 5.31 -0.13
CA ASP A 16 -10.97 6.17 -1.29
C ASP A 16 -11.73 5.51 -2.45
N THR A 17 -12.81 4.77 -2.17
CA THR A 17 -13.69 4.11 -3.17
C THR A 17 -13.04 2.95 -3.95
N LEU A 18 -11.83 2.54 -3.60
CA LEU A 18 -11.15 1.38 -4.19
C LEU A 18 -11.25 0.19 -3.24
N ASP A 19 -11.75 -0.94 -3.76
CA ASP A 19 -11.83 -2.21 -3.04
C ASP A 19 -10.42 -2.75 -2.79
N LEU A 20 -9.88 -2.42 -1.61
CA LEU A 20 -8.71 -3.08 -1.06
C LEU A 20 -9.19 -4.21 -0.15
N ASP A 21 -8.52 -5.36 -0.19
CA ASP A 21 -8.71 -6.49 0.70
C ASP A 21 -7.31 -6.91 1.19
N LEU A 22 -6.78 -6.10 2.11
CA LEU A 22 -5.51 -6.38 2.77
C LEU A 22 -5.76 -6.77 4.22
N PRO A 23 -5.06 -7.80 4.74
CA PRO A 23 -5.07 -8.09 6.16
C PRO A 23 -4.48 -6.90 6.91
N ILE A 24 -5.06 -6.56 8.07
CA ILE A 24 -4.44 -5.60 8.97
C ILE A 24 -3.10 -6.16 9.46
N SER A 25 -2.06 -5.32 9.46
CA SER A 25 -0.69 -5.66 9.86
C SER A 25 -0.12 -4.54 10.72
N GLU A 26 0.91 -4.84 11.52
CA GLU A 26 1.58 -3.88 12.41
C GLU A 26 2.17 -2.71 11.63
N HIS A 27 2.66 -2.96 10.41
CA HIS A 27 3.29 -1.96 9.56
C HIS A 27 2.62 -1.94 8.18
N MET A 28 1.98 -0.82 7.86
CA MET A 28 1.27 -0.64 6.61
C MET A 28 1.70 0.64 5.91
N LEU A 29 1.68 0.61 4.58
CA LEU A 29 1.90 1.77 3.72
C LEU A 29 0.71 1.94 2.79
N VAL A 30 0.28 3.18 2.58
CA VAL A 30 -0.75 3.51 1.59
C VAL A 30 -0.30 4.72 0.79
N PHE A 31 -0.36 4.63 -0.55
CA PHE A 31 -0.09 5.75 -1.45
C PHE A 31 -1.16 5.89 -2.51
N ARG A 32 -1.53 7.12 -2.80
CA ARG A 32 -2.45 7.51 -3.86
C ARG A 32 -1.68 8.28 -4.93
N TYR A 33 -1.78 7.88 -6.19
CA TYR A 33 -0.96 8.38 -7.29
C TYR A 33 -1.66 8.19 -8.64
N GLU A 34 -1.13 8.79 -9.70
CA GLU A 34 -1.61 8.58 -11.08
C GLU A 34 -0.99 7.30 -11.68
N ASP A 35 -1.81 6.36 -12.17
CA ASP A 35 -1.37 5.05 -12.66
C ASP A 35 -0.43 5.18 -13.86
N LYS A 36 0.89 5.03 -13.61
CA LYS A 36 1.94 5.12 -14.63
C LYS A 36 2.82 3.88 -14.60
N PRO A 37 3.35 3.45 -15.76
CA PRO A 37 4.30 2.35 -15.81
C PRO A 37 5.50 2.59 -14.88
N GLY A 38 5.84 1.58 -14.08
CA GLY A 38 7.03 1.58 -13.23
C GLY A 38 6.80 1.95 -11.76
N VAL A 39 5.61 2.42 -11.36
CA VAL A 39 5.35 2.82 -9.96
C VAL A 39 5.61 1.68 -8.97
N VAL A 40 5.05 0.49 -9.21
CA VAL A 40 5.28 -0.69 -8.35
C VAL A 40 6.76 -1.06 -8.24
N GLY A 41 7.51 -0.92 -9.34
CA GLY A 41 8.95 -1.17 -9.34
C GLY A 41 9.73 -0.15 -8.52
N VAL A 42 9.35 1.12 -8.58
CA VAL A 42 9.95 2.19 -7.75
C VAL A 42 9.70 1.92 -6.27
N VAL A 43 8.46 1.59 -5.88
CA VAL A 43 8.10 1.26 -4.49
C VAL A 43 8.92 0.07 -4.00
N GLY A 44 8.93 -1.02 -4.78
CA GLY A 44 9.70 -2.23 -4.44
C GLY A 44 11.20 -1.97 -4.33
N GLN A 45 11.76 -1.13 -5.19
CA GLN A 45 13.18 -0.77 -5.13
C GLN A 45 13.51 0.01 -3.86
N VAL A 46 12.73 1.04 -3.52
CA VAL A 46 13.00 1.86 -2.32
C VAL A 46 12.90 1.04 -1.04
N LEU A 47 11.88 0.19 -0.93
CA LEU A 47 11.73 -0.70 0.23
C LEU A 47 12.85 -1.75 0.28
N GLY A 48 13.23 -2.32 -0.86
CA GLY A 48 14.35 -3.26 -0.96
C GLY A 48 15.70 -2.63 -0.58
N ASP A 49 15.95 -1.39 -1.01
CA ASP A 49 17.15 -0.63 -0.65
C ASP A 49 17.20 -0.32 0.86
N ALA A 50 16.03 -0.16 1.49
CA ALA A 50 15.87 -0.02 2.94
C ALA A 50 15.94 -1.37 3.69
N GLY A 51 16.03 -2.50 2.98
CA GLY A 51 16.03 -3.84 3.59
C GLY A 51 14.67 -4.29 4.13
N ILE A 52 13.58 -3.69 3.65
CA ILE A 52 12.21 -3.94 4.11
C ILE A 52 11.50 -4.86 3.12
N ASN A 53 11.03 -6.00 3.61
CA ASN A 53 10.23 -6.94 2.82
C ASN A 53 8.76 -6.52 2.75
N ILE A 54 8.13 -6.88 1.63
CA ILE A 54 6.71 -6.67 1.38
C ILE A 54 5.98 -8.00 1.61
N ALA A 55 5.13 -8.07 2.63
CA ALA A 55 4.34 -9.24 2.94
C ALA A 55 3.09 -9.35 2.04
N ASN A 56 2.42 -8.23 1.78
CA ASN A 56 1.32 -8.13 0.84
C ASN A 56 1.36 -6.79 0.11
N MET A 57 0.93 -6.79 -1.14
CA MET A 57 0.76 -5.59 -1.95
C MET A 57 -0.54 -5.72 -2.74
N GLN A 58 -1.37 -4.69 -2.69
CA GLN A 58 -2.54 -4.57 -3.53
C GLN A 58 -2.57 -3.20 -4.19
N VAL A 59 -2.89 -3.19 -5.48
CA VAL A 59 -3.05 -1.98 -6.26
C VAL A 59 -4.49 -1.94 -6.77
N GLY A 60 -5.25 -0.94 -6.32
CA GLY A 60 -6.53 -0.56 -6.89
C GLY A 60 -6.33 0.59 -7.87
N ARG A 61 -7.07 0.61 -8.98
CA ARG A 61 -7.13 1.77 -9.88
C ARG A 61 -8.54 1.95 -10.41
N ASP A 62 -8.93 3.19 -10.66
CA ASP A 62 -10.24 3.51 -11.24
C ASP A 62 -10.33 3.11 -12.73
N ALA A 63 -9.29 3.40 -13.49
CA ALA A 63 -9.12 3.17 -14.91
C ALA A 63 -7.62 3.14 -15.25
N ALA A 64 -7.28 2.60 -16.42
CA ALA A 64 -5.90 2.63 -16.90
C ALA A 64 -5.46 4.09 -17.14
N GLY A 65 -4.37 4.51 -16.49
CA GLY A 65 -3.87 5.90 -16.56
C GLY A 65 -4.64 6.92 -15.71
N GLY A 66 -5.61 6.46 -14.93
CA GLY A 66 -6.34 7.30 -13.98
C GLY A 66 -5.69 7.30 -12.60
N LEU A 67 -6.51 7.40 -11.57
CA LEU A 67 -6.04 7.36 -10.19
C LEU A 67 -5.84 5.92 -9.73
N ALA A 68 -4.72 5.67 -9.07
CA ALA A 68 -4.39 4.44 -8.40
C ALA A 68 -4.12 4.64 -6.91
N LEU A 69 -4.40 3.59 -6.16
CA LEU A 69 -4.09 3.43 -4.75
C LEU A 69 -3.30 2.14 -4.60
N ILE A 70 -2.12 2.22 -4.00
CA ILE A 70 -1.35 1.07 -3.57
C ILE A 70 -1.40 1.00 -2.05
N ALA A 71 -1.69 -0.18 -1.54
CA ALA A 71 -1.60 -0.48 -0.13
C ALA A 71 -0.70 -1.70 0.07
N LEU A 72 0.16 -1.63 1.09
CA LEU A 72 1.18 -2.62 1.37
C LEU A 72 1.17 -2.95 2.86
N THR A 73 1.47 -4.21 3.18
CA THR A 73 1.88 -4.62 4.53
C THR A 73 3.36 -5.02 4.46
N VAL A 74 4.16 -4.56 5.42
CA VAL A 74 5.61 -4.79 5.44
C VAL A 74 6.05 -5.42 6.75
N ASP A 75 7.24 -6.03 6.76
CA ASP A 75 7.75 -6.78 7.91
C ASP A 75 8.31 -5.88 9.04
N SER A 76 8.51 -4.59 8.77
CA SER A 76 9.12 -3.64 9.71
C SER A 76 8.63 -2.21 9.50
N ALA A 77 8.65 -1.40 10.57
CA ALA A 77 8.32 0.01 10.51
C ALA A 77 9.12 0.74 9.42
N VAL A 78 8.45 1.66 8.73
CA VAL A 78 9.02 2.43 7.63
C VAL A 78 9.22 3.85 8.10
N ASP A 79 10.46 4.34 8.05
CA ASP A 79 10.75 5.69 8.48
C ASP A 79 10.16 6.74 7.52
N GLN A 80 9.84 7.92 8.05
CA GLN A 80 9.28 9.02 7.27
C GLN A 80 10.12 9.37 6.03
N PRO A 81 11.48 9.41 6.09
CA PRO A 81 12.30 9.64 4.91
C PRO A 81 12.07 8.63 3.77
N THR A 82 11.87 7.35 4.09
CA THR A 82 11.56 6.32 3.07
C THR A 82 10.18 6.54 2.47
N VAL A 83 9.18 6.87 3.29
CA VAL A 83 7.83 7.20 2.82
C VAL A 83 7.86 8.41 1.88
N ASP A 84 8.56 9.48 2.26
CA ASP A 84 8.70 10.70 1.48
C ASP A 84 9.45 10.43 0.16
N ALA A 85 10.50 9.60 0.20
CA ALA A 85 11.23 9.20 -0.99
C ALA A 85 10.36 8.42 -1.98
N ILE A 86 9.51 7.52 -1.50
CA ILE A 86 8.54 6.81 -2.34
C ILE A 86 7.56 7.82 -2.94
N ALA A 87 6.91 8.63 -2.09
CA ALA A 87 5.90 9.60 -2.52
C ALA A 87 6.44 10.56 -3.60
N ALA A 88 7.65 11.07 -3.41
CA ALA A 88 8.30 11.95 -4.38
C ALA A 88 8.60 11.24 -5.71
N ARG A 89 9.13 10.00 -5.67
CA ARG A 89 9.51 9.27 -6.90
C ARG A 89 8.32 8.80 -7.72
N ILE A 90 7.17 8.56 -7.09
CA ILE A 90 5.94 8.13 -7.78
C ILE A 90 4.99 9.30 -8.05
N ALA A 91 5.37 10.53 -7.68
CA ALA A 91 4.52 11.72 -7.73
C ALA A 91 3.16 11.48 -7.06
N ALA A 92 3.17 10.93 -5.85
CA ALA A 92 1.97 10.64 -5.08
C ALA A 92 1.22 11.94 -4.72
N GLU A 93 -0.11 11.90 -4.80
CA GLU A 93 -0.98 12.93 -4.23
C GLU A 93 -0.94 12.88 -2.70
N SER A 94 -0.87 11.67 -2.15
CA SER A 94 -0.76 11.42 -0.72
C SER A 94 -0.07 10.08 -0.44
N GLY A 95 0.65 10.01 0.66
CA GLY A 95 1.31 8.80 1.15
C GLY A 95 1.35 8.81 2.68
N ALA A 96 1.11 7.66 3.29
CA ALA A 96 1.16 7.51 4.75
C ALA A 96 1.72 6.14 5.13
N ALA A 97 2.53 6.12 6.19
CA ALA A 97 2.80 4.92 6.97
C ALA A 97 1.82 4.86 8.13
N ILE A 98 1.32 3.66 8.41
CA ILE A 98 0.42 3.37 9.51
C ILE A 98 1.10 2.28 10.32
N ASP A 99 1.42 2.61 11.57
CA ASP A 99 1.95 1.67 12.55
C ASP A 99 0.90 1.47 13.65
N LEU A 100 0.56 0.21 13.95
CA LEU A 100 -0.48 -0.17 14.93
C LEU A 100 0.07 -0.59 16.31
N VAL A 101 1.35 -0.32 16.56
CA VAL A 101 2.06 -0.59 17.83
C VAL A 101 1.87 0.48 18.89
#